data_AF-A0A9P9PWX4-F1
#
_entry.id   AF-A0A9P9PWX4-F1
#
_cell.length_a   1.000
_cell.length_b   1.000
_cell.length_c   1.000
_cell.angle_alpha   90.00
_cell.angle_beta   90.00
_cell.angle_gamma   90.00
#
_symmetry.space_group_name_H-M   'P 1'
#
loop_
_entity.id
_entity.type
_entity.pdbx_description
1 polymer ?
#
loop_
_entity_poly.entity_id
_entity_poly.type
_entity_poly.pdbx_seq_one_letter_code
_entity_poly.pdbx_strand_id
1 'polypeptide(L)'
;MPGCQRQNSWWSENRDLYNLLLRFRESRASDPRDNIYALLGISSDAQDVDILKPDYTKSLQEIIRDTSSFLFGSSNITYKTVTSFLTDISSRNTDSFLNIVRTASVSDVDHFLVQNEVKVTEDLIIATTEDMKCGGDVVGLLLQQCRSQFDYFEVKKALQVASSRGNENAVKLLLDNAAILQKMGGPYNVPDEFYGYTLCSASAHGQTQVIRLLLDRIGNFRDSDPLQIDDTRDISLNMSQHFLALALASAHGHVHVVELLLDLSASFYIPESKSYLIDEDMRASKNAALGLLLLRGAIADKDGVIYIDSLCLASGNGYEQVVMLLLDKGAESNVGISIYSEERLSTALQAASVGRHKKVVKLLLKRGDMP
;
A
#
# COMPACT_ATOMS: atom_id res chain seq x y z
N MET A 1 -18.76 -45.88 -14.01
CA MET A 1 -17.48 -45.68 -14.72
C MET A 1 -17.44 -44.25 -15.23
N PRO A 2 -16.44 -43.42 -14.91
CA PRO A 2 -16.43 -42.06 -15.39
C PRO A 2 -15.84 -42.01 -16.81
N GLY A 3 -16.61 -41.46 -17.76
CA GLY A 3 -16.22 -41.30 -19.17
C GLY A 3 -15.28 -40.14 -19.42
N CYS A 4 -14.96 -39.91 -20.69
CA CYS A 4 -14.02 -38.90 -21.23
C CYS A 4 -14.23 -37.46 -20.72
N GLN A 5 -15.40 -37.12 -20.17
CA GLN A 5 -15.65 -35.83 -19.53
C GLN A 5 -14.94 -35.63 -18.17
N ARG A 6 -14.38 -36.69 -17.57
CA ARG A 6 -13.69 -36.56 -16.26
C ARG A 6 -12.45 -35.68 -16.32
N GLN A 7 -11.72 -35.70 -17.44
CA GLN A 7 -10.51 -34.90 -17.65
C GLN A 7 -10.77 -33.40 -17.69
N ASN A 8 -11.99 -32.99 -18.07
CA ASN A 8 -12.41 -31.59 -18.11
C ASN A 8 -13.35 -31.24 -16.95
N SER A 9 -13.50 -32.15 -15.98
CA SER A 9 -14.31 -31.93 -14.79
C SER A 9 -13.41 -31.60 -13.61
N TRP A 10 -13.99 -31.02 -12.58
CA TRP A 10 -13.29 -30.71 -11.33
C TRP A 10 -12.57 -31.90 -10.69
N TRP A 11 -12.92 -33.15 -11.05
CA TRP A 11 -12.18 -34.35 -10.64
C TRP A 11 -10.72 -34.40 -11.14
N SER A 12 -10.33 -33.49 -12.04
CA SER A 12 -8.95 -33.28 -12.49
C SER A 12 -8.17 -32.24 -11.68
N GLU A 13 -8.83 -31.49 -10.77
CA GLU A 13 -8.21 -30.53 -9.85
C GLU A 13 -7.53 -31.24 -8.66
N ASN A 14 -6.80 -30.49 -7.83
CA ASN A 14 -6.19 -31.01 -6.59
C ASN A 14 -7.29 -31.54 -5.65
N ARG A 15 -7.15 -32.80 -5.22
CA ARG A 15 -8.11 -33.51 -4.37
C ARG A 15 -7.51 -33.78 -2.98
N ASP A 16 -6.81 -32.81 -2.43
CA ASP A 16 -6.42 -32.88 -1.03
C ASP A 16 -7.64 -32.82 -0.10
N LEU A 17 -7.43 -33.16 1.17
CA LEU A 17 -8.50 -33.23 2.13
C LEU A 17 -9.17 -31.86 2.33
N TYR A 18 -8.40 -30.77 2.32
CA TYR A 18 -8.93 -29.42 2.50
C TYR A 18 -9.98 -29.08 1.43
N ASN A 19 -9.62 -29.24 0.15
CA ASN A 19 -10.50 -28.90 -0.98
C ASN A 19 -11.76 -29.77 -1.01
N LEU A 20 -11.63 -31.05 -0.64
CA LEU A 20 -12.78 -31.94 -0.51
C LEU A 20 -13.72 -31.50 0.63
N LEU A 21 -13.18 -31.18 1.81
CA LEU A 21 -13.96 -30.71 2.95
C LEU A 21 -14.64 -29.38 2.64
N LEU A 22 -13.94 -28.45 1.98
CA LEU A 22 -14.49 -27.16 1.58
C LEU A 22 -15.71 -27.33 0.65
N ARG A 23 -15.58 -28.22 -0.34
CA ARG A 23 -16.61 -28.45 -1.36
C ARG A 23 -17.81 -29.21 -0.83
N PHE A 24 -17.59 -30.16 0.07
CA PHE A 24 -18.62 -31.03 0.63
C PHE A 24 -19.07 -30.63 2.05
N ARG A 25 -18.74 -29.43 2.53
CA ARG A 25 -19.06 -28.97 3.89
C ARG A 25 -20.54 -29.01 4.28
N GLU A 26 -21.43 -28.90 3.29
CA GLU A 26 -22.89 -28.97 3.48
C GLU A 26 -23.44 -30.42 3.42
N SER A 27 -22.57 -31.39 3.16
CA SER A 27 -22.97 -32.80 3.08
C SER A 27 -23.41 -33.31 4.44
N ARG A 28 -24.43 -34.16 4.43
CA ARG A 28 -24.97 -34.78 5.63
C ARG A 28 -24.58 -36.25 5.65
N ALA A 29 -23.93 -36.66 6.72
CA ALA A 29 -23.69 -38.06 7.03
C ALA A 29 -24.50 -38.50 8.26
N SER A 30 -24.78 -39.80 8.34
CA SER A 30 -25.46 -40.40 9.49
C SER A 30 -24.58 -40.38 10.74
N ASP A 31 -23.28 -40.67 10.61
CA ASP A 31 -22.27 -40.36 11.62
C ASP A 31 -21.52 -39.08 11.19
N PRO A 32 -21.49 -38.01 12.00
CA PRO A 32 -20.76 -36.78 11.69
C PRO A 32 -19.27 -36.99 11.39
N ARG A 33 -18.66 -38.09 11.84
CA ARG A 33 -17.26 -38.45 11.56
C ARG A 33 -17.02 -38.79 10.09
N ASP A 34 -18.03 -39.33 9.41
CA ASP A 34 -17.93 -39.70 8.00
C ASP A 34 -17.80 -38.46 7.10
N ASN A 35 -18.25 -37.29 7.55
CA ASN A 35 -18.00 -36.02 6.85
C ASN A 35 -16.50 -35.74 6.67
N ILE A 36 -15.63 -36.34 7.51
CA ILE A 36 -14.19 -36.21 7.41
C ILE A 36 -13.58 -37.49 6.84
N TYR A 37 -13.86 -38.65 7.44
CA TYR A 37 -13.17 -39.89 7.06
C TYR A 37 -13.52 -40.42 5.67
N ALA A 38 -14.76 -40.21 5.20
CA ALA A 38 -15.11 -40.61 3.85
C ALA A 38 -14.35 -39.78 2.80
N LEU A 39 -14.13 -38.49 3.06
CA LEU A 39 -13.38 -37.59 2.19
C LEU A 39 -11.87 -37.86 2.28
N LEU A 40 -11.36 -38.16 3.47
CA LEU A 40 -9.98 -38.61 3.67
C LEU A 40 -9.69 -39.88 2.86
N GLY A 41 -10.61 -40.84 2.81
CA GLY A 41 -10.40 -42.07 2.04
C GLY A 41 -10.25 -41.87 0.52
N ILE A 42 -10.68 -40.72 -0.01
CA ILE A 42 -10.59 -40.39 -1.43
C ILE A 42 -9.64 -39.23 -1.74
N SER A 43 -8.99 -38.66 -0.71
CA SER A 43 -8.08 -37.55 -0.86
C SER A 43 -6.71 -38.00 -1.36
N SER A 44 -6.02 -37.16 -2.13
CA SER A 44 -4.71 -37.50 -2.71
C SER A 44 -3.58 -37.47 -1.67
N ASP A 45 -3.73 -36.67 -0.63
CA ASP A 45 -2.84 -36.50 0.52
C ASP A 45 -3.08 -37.54 1.64
N ALA A 46 -4.02 -38.46 1.44
CA ALA A 46 -4.35 -39.52 2.40
C ALA A 46 -3.22 -40.54 2.59
N GLN A 47 -2.30 -40.67 1.63
CA GLN A 47 -1.27 -41.70 1.63
C GLN A 47 -0.10 -41.40 2.58
N ASP A 48 -0.01 -40.18 3.12
CA ASP A 48 1.25 -39.69 3.72
C ASP A 48 1.32 -39.68 5.26
N VAL A 49 0.31 -40.12 6.05
CA VAL A 49 0.36 -39.79 7.49
C VAL A 49 -0.26 -40.77 8.51
N ASP A 50 0.50 -41.01 9.59
CA ASP A 50 0.08 -41.65 10.84
C ASP A 50 -0.85 -40.79 11.73
N ILE A 51 -0.97 -39.49 11.44
CA ILE A 51 -1.63 -38.49 12.30
C ILE A 51 -3.16 -38.56 12.21
N LEU A 52 -3.72 -38.73 11.00
CA LEU A 52 -5.16 -38.76 10.78
C LEU A 52 -5.58 -40.11 10.19
N LYS A 53 -6.06 -41.02 11.03
CA LYS A 53 -6.62 -42.33 10.63
C LYS A 53 -8.07 -42.46 11.07
N PRO A 54 -8.91 -43.21 10.31
CA PRO A 54 -10.26 -43.52 10.71
C PRO A 54 -10.30 -44.25 12.06
N ASP A 55 -10.83 -43.60 13.09
CA ASP A 55 -11.02 -44.16 14.42
C ASP A 55 -12.34 -43.68 15.01
N TYR A 56 -13.35 -44.55 14.97
CA TYR A 56 -14.70 -44.26 15.46
C TYR A 56 -14.81 -44.37 16.99
N THR A 57 -13.72 -44.68 17.71
CA THR A 57 -13.70 -44.64 19.17
C THR A 57 -13.44 -43.24 19.71
N LYS A 58 -12.80 -42.37 18.92
CA LYS A 58 -12.51 -40.98 19.29
C LYS A 58 -13.76 -40.12 19.39
N SER A 59 -13.72 -39.16 20.31
CA SER A 59 -14.73 -38.11 20.39
C SER A 59 -14.67 -37.19 19.15
N LEU A 60 -15.78 -36.51 18.83
CA LEU A 60 -15.80 -35.56 17.71
C LEU A 60 -14.77 -34.43 17.87
N GLN A 61 -14.50 -34.02 19.11
CA GLN A 61 -13.51 -32.96 19.42
C GLN A 61 -12.09 -33.41 19.11
N GLU A 62 -11.73 -34.64 19.46
CA GLU A 62 -10.42 -35.21 19.13
C GLU A 62 -10.23 -35.35 17.63
N ILE A 63 -11.26 -35.81 16.92
CA ILE A 63 -11.19 -35.93 15.45
C ILE A 63 -11.01 -34.55 14.82
N ILE A 64 -11.80 -33.55 15.22
CA ILE A 64 -11.66 -32.18 14.72
C ILE A 64 -10.25 -31.64 15.00
N ARG A 65 -9.70 -31.90 16.19
CA ARG A 65 -8.34 -31.49 16.55
C ARG A 65 -7.28 -32.15 15.67
N ASP A 66 -7.38 -33.46 15.46
CA ASP A 66 -6.45 -34.21 14.63
C ASP A 66 -6.55 -33.76 13.17
N THR A 67 -7.76 -33.50 12.67
CA THR A 67 -8.00 -32.94 11.33
C THR A 67 -7.41 -31.54 11.20
N SER A 68 -7.60 -30.66 12.18
CA SER A 68 -6.99 -29.32 12.16
C SER A 68 -5.46 -29.36 12.25
N SER A 69 -4.91 -30.28 13.03
CA SER A 69 -3.48 -30.49 13.10
C SER A 69 -2.92 -30.97 11.75
N PHE A 70 -3.65 -31.85 11.07
CA PHE A 70 -3.29 -32.35 9.75
C PHE A 70 -3.35 -31.24 8.69
N LEU A 71 -4.45 -30.48 8.64
CA LEU A 71 -4.67 -29.45 7.61
C LEU A 71 -3.83 -28.18 7.82
N PHE A 72 -3.68 -27.75 9.07
CA PHE A 72 -3.18 -26.40 9.39
C PHE A 72 -1.96 -26.39 10.30
N GLY A 73 -1.43 -27.57 10.67
CA GLY A 73 -0.31 -27.71 11.60
C GLY A 73 -0.63 -27.26 13.04
N SER A 74 -1.90 -26.98 13.37
CA SER A 74 -2.32 -26.45 14.67
C SER A 74 -3.50 -27.21 15.26
N SER A 75 -3.38 -27.57 16.53
CA SER A 75 -4.37 -28.36 17.29
C SER A 75 -5.13 -27.55 18.34
N ASN A 76 -4.82 -26.27 18.53
CA ASN A 76 -5.45 -25.41 19.53
C ASN A 76 -6.82 -24.90 19.05
N ILE A 77 -7.79 -25.80 18.98
CA ILE A 77 -9.17 -25.48 18.58
C ILE A 77 -10.19 -26.17 19.48
N THR A 78 -11.34 -25.51 19.65
CA THR A 78 -12.42 -25.98 20.51
C THR A 78 -13.77 -25.86 19.81
N TYR A 79 -13.98 -26.65 18.76
CA TYR A 79 -15.29 -26.77 18.11
C TYR A 79 -16.10 -27.91 18.74
N LYS A 80 -17.41 -27.69 18.91
CA LYS A 80 -18.31 -28.70 19.48
C LYS A 80 -18.86 -29.67 18.44
N THR A 81 -18.98 -29.25 17.19
CA THR A 81 -19.54 -30.06 16.10
C THR A 81 -18.66 -29.98 14.86
N VAL A 82 -18.66 -31.04 14.05
CA VAL A 82 -17.96 -31.08 12.76
C VAL A 82 -18.49 -29.98 11.85
N THR A 83 -19.80 -29.75 11.83
CA THR A 83 -20.40 -28.66 11.04
C THR A 83 -19.85 -27.29 11.42
N SER A 84 -19.71 -26.97 12.71
CA SER A 84 -19.12 -25.67 13.14
C SER A 84 -17.67 -25.51 12.72
N PHE A 85 -16.92 -26.62 12.67
CA PHE A 85 -15.54 -26.61 12.18
C PHE A 85 -15.50 -26.41 10.65
N LEU A 86 -16.34 -27.14 9.90
CA LEU A 86 -16.40 -27.04 8.44
C LEU A 86 -16.92 -25.69 7.94
N THR A 87 -17.80 -25.01 8.70
CA THR A 87 -18.22 -23.65 8.38
C THR A 87 -17.08 -22.63 8.51
N ASP A 88 -16.10 -22.91 9.37
CA ASP A 88 -14.99 -21.99 9.68
C ASP A 88 -13.68 -22.41 8.99
N ILE A 89 -13.69 -23.50 8.22
CA ILE A 89 -12.49 -24.12 7.65
C ILE A 89 -11.70 -23.16 6.74
N SER A 90 -12.40 -22.29 5.99
CA SER A 90 -11.76 -21.27 5.14
C SER A 90 -11.05 -20.19 5.96
N SER A 91 -11.64 -19.78 7.08
CA SER A 91 -11.05 -18.79 8.00
C SER A 91 -9.79 -19.36 8.64
N ARG A 92 -9.83 -20.64 9.04
CA ARG A 92 -8.67 -21.35 9.57
C ARG A 92 -7.57 -21.54 8.55
N ASN A 93 -7.93 -21.75 7.28
CA ASN A 93 -6.95 -21.80 6.20
C ASN A 93 -6.23 -20.45 6.03
N THR A 94 -6.97 -19.33 6.08
CA THR A 94 -6.36 -18.00 6.05
C THR A 94 -5.48 -17.72 7.28
N ASP A 95 -5.88 -18.14 8.48
CA ASP A 95 -5.04 -18.01 9.69
C ASP A 95 -3.74 -18.81 9.60
N SER A 96 -3.83 -20.04 9.07
CA SER A 96 -2.67 -20.90 8.87
C SER A 96 -1.72 -20.26 7.87
N PHE A 97 -2.25 -19.77 6.75
CA PHE A 97 -1.47 -19.05 5.75
C PHE A 97 -0.80 -17.79 6.32
N LEU A 98 -1.51 -17.01 7.13
CA LEU A 98 -0.94 -15.84 7.82
C LEU A 98 0.24 -16.21 8.71
N ASN A 99 0.18 -17.34 9.40
CA ASN A 99 1.30 -17.81 10.20
C ASN A 99 2.48 -18.23 9.33
N ILE A 100 2.24 -18.91 8.21
CA ILE A 100 3.28 -19.28 7.24
C ILE A 100 3.97 -18.02 6.70
N VAL A 101 3.20 -17.02 6.28
CA VAL A 101 3.74 -15.72 5.82
C VAL A 101 4.64 -15.06 6.88
N ARG A 102 4.29 -15.16 8.17
CA ARG A 102 5.06 -14.54 9.27
C ARG A 102 6.30 -15.32 9.71
N THR A 103 6.38 -16.61 9.41
CA THR A 103 7.36 -17.51 10.04
C THR A 103 8.20 -18.34 9.07
N ALA A 104 7.74 -18.50 7.83
CA ALA A 104 8.28 -19.43 6.86
C ALA A 104 8.92 -18.71 5.65
N SER A 105 9.49 -19.48 4.72
CA SER A 105 10.15 -18.95 3.53
C SER A 105 9.16 -18.68 2.38
N VAL A 106 9.59 -17.90 1.38
CA VAL A 106 8.80 -17.64 0.17
C VAL A 106 8.42 -18.93 -0.57
N SER A 107 9.29 -19.94 -0.54
CA SER A 107 9.02 -21.25 -1.15
C SER A 107 7.90 -22.00 -0.45
N ASP A 108 7.81 -21.89 0.88
CA ASP A 108 6.72 -22.50 1.65
C ASP A 108 5.38 -21.82 1.34
N VAL A 109 5.41 -20.50 1.16
CA VAL A 109 4.25 -19.70 0.74
C VAL A 109 3.77 -20.09 -0.67
N ASP A 110 4.68 -20.20 -1.64
CA ASP A 110 4.33 -20.61 -3.02
C ASP A 110 3.74 -22.02 -3.04
N HIS A 111 4.39 -22.96 -2.34
CA HIS A 111 3.88 -24.33 -2.24
C HIS A 111 2.48 -24.37 -1.62
N PHE A 112 2.22 -23.57 -0.59
CA PHE A 112 0.91 -23.49 0.04
C PHE A 112 -0.17 -22.95 -0.92
N LEU A 113 0.14 -21.89 -1.67
CA LEU A 113 -0.80 -21.24 -2.60
C LEU A 113 -1.12 -22.12 -3.82
N VAL A 114 -0.18 -22.96 -4.28
CA VAL A 114 -0.45 -23.94 -5.35
C VAL A 114 -1.45 -25.00 -4.91
N GLN A 115 -1.49 -25.32 -3.62
CA GLN A 115 -2.32 -26.40 -3.08
C GLN A 115 -3.68 -25.90 -2.57
N ASN A 116 -3.74 -24.70 -2.00
CA ASN A 116 -4.91 -24.24 -1.27
C ASN A 116 -5.50 -22.95 -1.82
N GLU A 117 -6.82 -22.91 -1.92
CA GLU A 117 -7.54 -21.65 -2.11
C GLU A 117 -7.42 -20.78 -0.85
N VAL A 118 -6.69 -19.67 -0.97
CA VAL A 118 -6.54 -18.66 0.07
C VAL A 118 -7.38 -17.45 -0.29
N LYS A 119 -8.14 -16.96 0.69
CA LYS A 119 -8.83 -15.68 0.56
C LYS A 119 -7.87 -14.54 0.90
N VAL A 120 -7.75 -13.56 0.02
CA VAL A 120 -7.03 -12.32 0.29
C VAL A 120 -7.85 -11.50 1.30
N THR A 121 -7.28 -11.24 2.46
CA THR A 121 -7.87 -10.43 3.53
C THR A 121 -6.98 -9.23 3.85
N GLU A 122 -7.56 -8.22 4.49
CA GLU A 122 -6.82 -7.04 4.94
C GLU A 122 -5.63 -7.43 5.84
N ASP A 123 -5.82 -8.36 6.78
CA ASP A 123 -4.77 -8.85 7.67
C ASP A 123 -3.60 -9.50 6.92
N LEU A 124 -3.89 -10.19 5.81
CA LEU A 124 -2.87 -10.80 4.96
C LEU A 124 -2.10 -9.74 4.18
N ILE A 125 -2.78 -8.74 3.64
CA ILE A 125 -2.14 -7.63 2.97
C ILE A 125 -1.23 -6.87 3.93
N ILE A 126 -1.70 -6.61 5.16
CA ILE A 126 -0.89 -5.95 6.19
C ILE A 126 0.32 -6.83 6.54
N ALA A 127 0.12 -8.11 6.86
CA ALA A 127 1.21 -9.00 7.26
C ALA A 127 2.29 -9.15 6.17
N THR A 128 1.88 -9.27 4.91
CA THR A 128 2.80 -9.40 3.77
C THR A 128 3.50 -8.09 3.46
N THR A 129 2.85 -6.93 3.58
CA THR A 129 3.49 -5.65 3.27
C THR A 129 4.36 -5.12 4.41
N GLU A 130 4.10 -5.53 5.66
CA GLU A 130 4.93 -5.21 6.82
C GLU A 130 6.26 -5.97 6.85
N ASP A 131 6.33 -7.17 6.27
CA ASP A 131 7.56 -7.93 6.24
C ASP A 131 8.55 -7.34 5.20
N MET A 132 9.62 -6.73 5.69
CA MET A 132 10.67 -6.14 4.85
C MET A 132 11.62 -7.17 4.21
N LYS A 133 11.60 -8.44 4.64
CA LYS A 133 12.55 -9.45 4.15
C LYS A 133 12.02 -10.18 2.92
N CYS A 134 10.82 -10.74 3.02
CA CYS A 134 10.20 -11.56 1.97
C CYS A 134 8.80 -11.08 1.58
N GLY A 135 8.27 -10.06 2.25
CA GLY A 135 6.91 -9.59 2.05
C GLY A 135 6.60 -9.13 0.63
N GLY A 136 7.57 -8.47 -0.03
CA GLY A 136 7.44 -8.09 -1.43
C GLY A 136 7.27 -9.29 -2.37
N ASP A 137 8.07 -10.34 -2.17
CA ASP A 137 8.00 -11.55 -3.00
C ASP A 137 6.67 -12.28 -2.81
N VAL A 138 6.18 -12.34 -1.56
CA VAL A 138 4.87 -12.91 -1.24
C VAL A 138 3.74 -12.11 -1.88
N VAL A 139 3.81 -10.76 -1.87
CA VAL A 139 2.85 -9.92 -2.59
C VAL A 139 2.87 -10.24 -4.09
N GLY A 140 4.05 -10.48 -4.68
CA GLY A 140 4.18 -10.92 -6.07
C GLY A 140 3.46 -12.24 -6.36
N LEU A 141 3.64 -13.25 -5.50
CA LEU A 141 2.95 -14.54 -5.60
C LEU A 141 1.43 -14.39 -5.49
N LEU A 142 0.96 -13.61 -4.51
CA LEU A 142 -0.47 -13.34 -4.32
C LEU A 142 -1.08 -12.63 -5.53
N LEU A 143 -0.37 -11.67 -6.12
CA LEU A 143 -0.84 -10.99 -7.34
C LEU A 143 -0.86 -11.93 -8.55
N GLN A 144 0.03 -12.92 -8.61
CA GLN A 144 0.07 -13.91 -9.68
C GLN A 144 -1.04 -14.97 -9.57
N GLN A 145 -1.25 -15.51 -8.37
CA GLN A 145 -2.15 -16.65 -8.14
C GLN A 145 -3.55 -16.23 -7.66
N CYS A 146 -3.69 -15.13 -6.92
CA CYS A 146 -4.95 -14.63 -6.36
C CYS A 146 -5.45 -13.34 -7.04
N ARG A 147 -5.05 -13.10 -8.29
CA ARG A 147 -5.33 -11.86 -9.04
C ARG A 147 -6.80 -11.41 -9.02
N SER A 148 -7.75 -12.35 -9.11
CA SER A 148 -9.18 -12.07 -9.15
C SER A 148 -9.77 -11.57 -7.83
N GLN A 149 -9.03 -11.71 -6.72
CA GLN A 149 -9.48 -11.32 -5.38
C GLN A 149 -9.05 -9.91 -4.99
N PHE A 150 -8.09 -9.31 -5.71
CA PHE A 150 -7.65 -7.94 -5.45
C PHE A 150 -8.61 -6.95 -6.11
N ASP A 151 -9.30 -6.17 -5.29
CA ASP A 151 -10.08 -5.02 -5.73
C ASP A 151 -9.33 -3.69 -5.52
N TYR A 152 -9.98 -2.58 -5.89
CA TYR A 152 -9.41 -1.24 -5.71
C TYR A 152 -9.04 -0.96 -4.24
N PHE A 153 -9.89 -1.38 -3.29
CA PHE A 153 -9.71 -1.09 -1.88
C PHE A 153 -8.51 -1.83 -1.31
N GLU A 154 -8.38 -3.11 -1.64
CA GLU A 154 -7.27 -3.95 -1.19
C GLU A 154 -5.93 -3.48 -1.75
N VAL A 155 -5.88 -3.10 -3.03
CA VAL A 155 -4.65 -2.56 -3.64
C VAL A 155 -4.28 -1.21 -3.02
N LYS A 156 -5.26 -0.33 -2.78
CA LYS A 156 -5.02 0.97 -2.12
C LYS A 156 -4.43 0.76 -0.73
N LYS A 157 -4.99 -0.16 0.06
CA LYS A 157 -4.53 -0.46 1.41
C LYS A 157 -3.12 -1.05 1.40
N ALA A 158 -2.87 -2.02 0.52
CA ALA A 158 -1.55 -2.63 0.33
C ALA A 158 -0.49 -1.58 0.00
N LEU A 159 -0.79 -0.67 -0.94
CA LEU A 159 0.11 0.42 -1.30
C LEU A 159 0.37 1.36 -0.12
N GLN A 160 -0.67 1.76 0.63
CA GLN A 160 -0.50 2.64 1.79
C GLN A 160 0.40 2.03 2.87
N VAL A 161 0.22 0.74 3.18
CA VAL A 161 1.02 0.04 4.20
C VAL A 161 2.43 -0.23 3.71
N ALA A 162 2.61 -0.73 2.49
CA ALA A 162 3.93 -0.92 1.90
C ALA A 162 4.72 0.41 1.86
N SER A 163 4.04 1.51 1.53
CA SER A 163 4.64 2.84 1.48
C SER A 163 4.99 3.41 2.84
N SER A 164 4.18 3.20 3.87
CA SER A 164 4.49 3.69 5.23
C SER A 164 5.66 2.92 5.84
N ARG A 165 5.80 1.65 5.49
CA ARG A 165 6.87 0.77 5.95
C ARG A 165 8.16 0.89 5.12
N GLY A 166 8.09 1.47 3.92
CA GLY A 166 9.26 1.57 3.04
C GLY A 166 9.57 0.28 2.29
N ASN A 167 8.58 -0.59 2.10
CA ASN A 167 8.74 -1.85 1.37
C ASN A 167 8.75 -1.59 -0.15
N GLU A 168 9.92 -1.20 -0.66
CA GLU A 168 10.13 -0.83 -2.06
C GLU A 168 9.69 -1.91 -3.04
N ASN A 169 10.01 -3.18 -2.75
CA ASN A 169 9.66 -4.31 -3.62
C ASN A 169 8.15 -4.49 -3.71
N ALA A 170 7.44 -4.44 -2.58
CA ALA A 170 5.99 -4.52 -2.56
C ALA A 170 5.35 -3.33 -3.31
N VAL A 171 5.82 -2.10 -3.07
CA VAL A 171 5.34 -0.91 -3.80
C VAL A 171 5.57 -1.07 -5.30
N LYS A 172 6.77 -1.52 -5.70
CA LYS A 172 7.13 -1.77 -7.10
C LYS A 172 6.17 -2.76 -7.75
N LEU A 173 5.98 -3.92 -7.13
CA LEU A 173 5.12 -4.99 -7.65
C LEU A 173 3.66 -4.57 -7.70
N LEU A 174 3.15 -3.86 -6.68
CA LEU A 174 1.78 -3.35 -6.66
C LEU A 174 1.54 -2.29 -7.74
N LEU A 175 2.51 -1.40 -8.00
CA LEU A 175 2.42 -0.40 -9.06
C LEU A 175 2.62 -1.00 -10.47
N ASP A 176 3.51 -1.98 -10.64
CA ASP A 176 3.68 -2.70 -11.90
C ASP A 176 2.42 -3.52 -12.24
N ASN A 177 1.81 -4.10 -11.22
CA ASN A 177 0.52 -4.76 -11.32
C ASN A 177 -0.66 -3.78 -11.21
N ALA A 178 -0.45 -2.47 -11.16
CA ALA A 178 -1.55 -1.52 -11.32
C ALA A 178 -2.08 -1.50 -12.77
N ALA A 179 -1.43 -2.19 -13.72
CA ALA A 179 -2.04 -2.60 -14.99
C ALA A 179 -3.21 -3.60 -14.80
N ILE A 180 -3.32 -4.27 -13.65
CA ILE A 180 -4.52 -5.01 -13.21
C ILE A 180 -5.67 -4.04 -12.93
N LEU A 181 -5.38 -2.84 -12.41
CA LEU A 181 -6.37 -1.79 -12.11
C LEU A 181 -6.97 -1.15 -13.37
N GLN A 182 -6.24 -1.15 -14.51
CA GLN A 182 -6.78 -0.70 -15.79
C GLN A 182 -7.94 -1.58 -16.30
N LYS A 183 -7.97 -2.87 -15.94
CA LYS A 183 -9.06 -3.80 -16.32
C LYS A 183 -10.31 -3.66 -15.44
N MET A 184 -10.25 -2.92 -14.33
CA MET A 184 -11.30 -2.85 -13.29
C MET A 184 -12.26 -1.65 -13.46
N GLY A 185 -12.42 -1.16 -14.70
CA GLY A 185 -13.56 -0.33 -15.09
C GLY A 185 -13.35 1.19 -14.99
N GLY A 186 -12.62 1.75 -15.95
CA GLY A 186 -12.58 3.17 -16.28
C GLY A 186 -11.50 3.44 -17.33
N PRO A 187 -11.65 4.41 -18.26
CA PRO A 187 -10.81 4.53 -19.46
C PRO A 187 -9.39 5.07 -19.21
N TYR A 188 -8.87 5.04 -17.98
CA TYR A 188 -7.65 5.75 -17.61
C TYR A 188 -6.59 4.80 -17.00
N ASN A 189 -5.32 5.11 -17.27
CA ASN A 189 -4.12 4.49 -16.71
C ASN A 189 -4.16 4.42 -15.17
N VAL A 190 -3.16 3.76 -14.54
CA VAL A 190 -3.01 3.68 -13.06
C VAL A 190 -3.48 4.98 -12.42
N PRO A 191 -4.59 4.99 -11.64
CA PRO A 191 -5.16 6.24 -11.16
C PRO A 191 -4.10 7.08 -10.47
N ASP A 192 -3.95 8.34 -10.86
CA ASP A 192 -3.04 9.30 -10.21
C ASP A 192 -3.23 9.33 -8.69
N GLU A 193 -4.43 9.00 -8.23
CA GLU A 193 -4.79 8.75 -6.85
C GLU A 193 -3.87 7.76 -6.13
N PHE A 194 -3.50 6.63 -6.75
CA PHE A 194 -2.61 5.65 -6.12
C PHE A 194 -1.20 6.20 -5.92
N TYR A 195 -0.68 6.93 -6.91
CA TYR A 195 0.60 7.63 -6.77
C TYR A 195 0.53 8.66 -5.64
N GLY A 196 -0.56 9.41 -5.56
CA GLY A 196 -0.82 10.35 -4.48
C GLY A 196 -0.83 9.73 -3.09
N TYR A 197 -1.60 8.66 -2.89
CA TYR A 197 -1.68 7.96 -1.60
C TYR A 197 -0.33 7.37 -1.19
N THR A 198 0.37 6.78 -2.15
CA THR A 198 1.71 6.19 -1.95
C THR A 198 2.72 7.27 -1.56
N LEU A 199 2.73 8.40 -2.28
CA LEU A 199 3.60 9.55 -2.02
C LEU A 199 3.33 10.17 -0.64
N CYS A 200 2.06 10.40 -0.29
CA CYS A 200 1.68 10.97 1.01
C CYS A 200 2.07 10.03 2.16
N SER A 201 1.79 8.73 2.04
CA SER A 201 2.11 7.74 3.07
C SER A 201 3.62 7.61 3.28
N ALA A 202 4.38 7.49 2.19
CA ALA A 202 5.84 7.45 2.23
C ALA A 202 6.42 8.74 2.85
N SER A 203 5.85 9.90 2.51
CA SER A 203 6.32 11.20 3.00
C SER A 203 6.05 11.41 4.49
N ALA A 204 4.90 11.00 5.00
CA ALA A 204 4.59 11.05 6.43
C ALA A 204 5.54 10.17 7.27
N HIS A 205 6.07 9.09 6.69
CA HIS A 205 6.93 8.12 7.37
C HIS A 205 8.42 8.25 7.00
N GLY A 206 8.79 9.23 6.17
CA GLY A 206 10.20 9.51 5.84
C GLY A 206 10.84 8.51 4.89
N GLN A 207 10.04 7.78 4.09
CA GLN A 207 10.51 6.66 3.27
C GLN A 207 11.15 7.14 1.97
N THR A 208 12.40 7.59 2.07
CA THR A 208 13.16 8.21 0.97
C THR A 208 13.26 7.34 -0.29
N GLN A 209 13.46 6.02 -0.14
CA GLN A 209 13.65 5.14 -1.29
C GLN A 209 12.35 4.87 -2.05
N VAL A 210 11.23 4.73 -1.34
CA VAL A 210 9.91 4.65 -1.98
C VAL A 210 9.63 5.92 -2.76
N ILE A 211 9.98 7.10 -2.22
CA ILE A 211 9.86 8.36 -2.93
C ILE A 211 10.73 8.35 -4.19
N ARG A 212 12.01 8.00 -4.09
CA ARG A 212 12.91 7.89 -5.27
C ARG A 212 12.34 6.95 -6.34
N LEU A 213 11.82 5.78 -5.95
CA LEU A 213 11.18 4.84 -6.87
C LEU A 213 10.00 5.49 -7.60
N LEU A 214 9.15 6.24 -6.90
CA LEU A 214 8.04 6.98 -7.53
C LEU A 214 8.54 8.06 -8.47
N LEU A 215 9.58 8.80 -8.07
CA LEU A 215 10.17 9.86 -8.90
C LEU A 215 10.81 9.30 -10.17
N ASP A 216 11.59 8.22 -10.06
CA ASP A 216 12.23 7.56 -11.19
C ASP A 216 11.18 7.06 -12.19
N ARG A 217 10.06 6.51 -11.70
CA ARG A 217 8.94 6.13 -12.56
C ARG A 217 8.40 7.35 -13.30
N ILE A 218 8.07 8.43 -12.59
CA ILE A 218 7.52 9.67 -13.19
C ILE A 218 8.50 10.27 -14.21
N GLY A 219 9.81 10.27 -13.93
CA GLY A 219 10.85 10.72 -14.86
C GLY A 219 10.90 9.89 -16.14
N ASN A 220 10.86 8.56 -16.03
CA ASN A 220 10.85 7.67 -17.19
C ASN A 220 9.64 7.88 -18.11
N PHE A 221 8.47 8.27 -17.58
CA PHE A 221 7.31 8.61 -18.40
C PHE A 221 7.49 9.89 -19.21
N ARG A 222 8.37 10.80 -18.78
CA ARG A 222 8.67 12.06 -19.47
C ARG A 222 9.69 11.90 -20.59
N ASP A 223 10.60 10.93 -20.47
CA ASP A 223 11.64 10.65 -21.47
C ASP A 223 11.16 9.75 -22.62
N SER A 224 10.00 9.10 -22.47
CA SER A 224 9.36 8.33 -23.54
C SER A 224 8.70 9.23 -24.59
N ASP A 225 9.36 9.37 -25.74
CA ASP A 225 8.94 9.94 -27.04
C ASP A 225 8.04 11.21 -27.00
N PRO A 226 8.60 12.43 -27.18
CA PRO A 226 7.86 13.70 -27.10
C PRO A 226 6.80 13.92 -28.21
N LEU A 227 6.67 12.98 -29.15
CA LEU A 227 5.66 13.00 -30.23
C LEU A 227 4.42 12.12 -29.94
N GLN A 228 4.41 11.38 -28.84
CA GLN A 228 3.27 10.60 -28.34
C GLN A 228 2.79 11.09 -26.97
N ILE A 229 2.76 12.40 -26.79
CA ILE A 229 1.91 13.02 -25.77
C ILE A 229 0.47 12.90 -26.31
N ASP A 230 -0.10 11.70 -26.21
CA ASP A 230 -1.54 11.57 -26.15
C ASP A 230 -1.96 12.28 -24.87
N ASP A 231 -3.01 13.11 -24.90
CA ASP A 231 -3.52 13.95 -23.78
C ASP A 231 -3.93 13.11 -22.53
N THR A 232 -3.61 11.82 -22.52
CA THR A 232 -4.01 10.75 -21.59
C THR A 232 -2.84 10.18 -20.76
N ARG A 233 -1.59 10.61 -20.99
CA ARG A 233 -0.39 10.13 -20.27
C ARG A 233 0.23 11.11 -19.28
N ASP A 234 -0.49 12.18 -18.94
CA ASP A 234 -0.10 13.05 -17.84
C ASP A 234 -0.29 12.25 -16.53
N ILE A 235 0.78 11.61 -16.04
CA ILE A 235 0.90 11.34 -14.60
C ILE A 235 1.16 12.69 -13.96
N SER A 236 0.13 13.54 -13.99
CA SER A 236 0.10 14.72 -13.18
C SER A 236 -0.09 14.15 -11.79
N LEU A 237 1.01 14.00 -11.04
CA LEU A 237 0.89 14.04 -9.59
C LEU A 237 0.02 15.26 -9.33
N ASN A 238 -1.21 15.03 -8.86
CA ASN A 238 -2.13 16.12 -8.64
C ASN A 238 -1.38 17.06 -7.70
N MET A 239 -1.19 18.32 -8.11
CA MET A 239 -0.38 19.27 -7.37
C MET A 239 -0.78 19.27 -5.88
N SER A 240 -2.09 19.09 -5.58
CA SER A 240 -2.64 18.87 -4.25
C SER A 240 -1.93 17.78 -3.41
N GLN A 241 -1.65 16.62 -4.00
CA GLN A 241 -1.01 15.48 -3.35
C GLN A 241 0.48 15.70 -3.11
N HIS A 242 1.16 16.40 -4.03
CA HIS A 242 2.55 16.81 -3.85
C HIS A 242 2.68 17.80 -2.68
N PHE A 243 1.79 18.79 -2.58
CA PHE A 243 1.80 19.71 -1.44
C PHE A 243 1.51 18.98 -0.12
N LEU A 244 0.51 18.08 -0.13
CA LEU A 244 0.16 17.29 1.06
C LEU A 244 1.34 16.42 1.51
N ALA A 245 2.05 15.79 0.57
CA ALA A 245 3.26 15.02 0.85
C ALA A 245 4.36 15.89 1.48
N LEU A 246 4.64 17.07 0.92
CA LEU A 246 5.63 18.01 1.44
C LEU A 246 5.27 18.49 2.85
N ALA A 247 4.00 18.79 3.08
CA ALA A 247 3.49 19.20 4.38
C ALA A 247 3.60 18.08 5.43
N LEU A 248 3.22 16.85 5.07
CA LEU A 248 3.35 15.69 5.95
C LEU A 248 4.81 15.39 6.31
N ALA A 249 5.73 15.46 5.34
CA ALA A 249 7.16 15.31 5.58
C ALA A 249 7.68 16.41 6.53
N SER A 250 7.23 17.65 6.33
CA SER A 250 7.61 18.79 7.17
C SER A 250 7.03 18.69 8.59
N ALA A 251 5.80 18.20 8.74
CA ALA A 251 5.13 17.96 10.02
C ALA A 251 5.80 16.88 10.87
N HIS A 252 6.55 15.98 10.24
CA HIS A 252 7.26 14.87 10.90
C HIS A 252 8.79 15.05 10.88
N GLY A 253 9.29 16.16 10.33
CA GLY A 253 10.71 16.50 10.37
C GLY A 253 11.60 15.71 9.40
N HIS A 254 11.02 15.13 8.34
CA HIS A 254 11.75 14.27 7.38
C HIS A 254 12.55 15.09 6.36
N VAL A 255 13.68 15.67 6.78
CA VAL A 255 14.50 16.61 5.99
C VAL A 255 14.82 16.10 4.58
N HIS A 256 15.32 14.88 4.45
CA HIS A 256 15.70 14.30 3.15
C HIS A 256 14.51 14.11 2.21
N VAL A 257 13.32 13.82 2.76
CA VAL A 257 12.10 13.74 1.95
C VAL A 257 11.67 15.13 1.49
N VAL A 258 11.72 16.12 2.39
CA VAL A 258 11.44 17.52 2.05
C VAL A 258 12.37 17.99 0.93
N GLU A 259 13.66 17.68 1.01
CA GLU A 259 14.63 18.01 -0.03
C GLU A 259 14.27 17.39 -1.38
N LEU A 260 14.02 16.07 -1.41
CA LEU A 260 13.61 15.37 -2.65
C LEU A 260 12.33 15.93 -3.27
N LEU A 261 11.32 16.26 -2.46
CA LEU A 261 10.07 16.81 -2.94
C LEU A 261 10.23 18.24 -3.48
N LEU A 262 11.09 19.06 -2.86
CA LEU A 262 11.41 20.41 -3.32
C LEU A 262 12.23 20.40 -4.62
N ASP A 263 13.20 19.50 -4.74
CA ASP A 263 13.98 19.33 -5.97
C ASP A 263 13.09 18.86 -7.13
N LEU A 264 12.11 17.99 -6.85
CA LEU A 264 11.12 17.61 -7.85
C LEU A 264 10.28 18.81 -8.30
N SER A 265 9.85 19.68 -7.37
CA SER A 265 9.11 20.90 -7.69
C SER A 265 9.89 21.79 -8.68
N ALA A 266 11.20 21.90 -8.53
CA ALA A 266 12.06 22.65 -9.45
C ALA A 266 12.15 21.98 -10.85
N SER A 267 12.03 20.65 -10.94
CA SER A 267 12.07 19.89 -12.19
C SER A 267 10.78 19.97 -13.04
N PHE A 268 9.68 20.55 -12.51
CA PHE A 268 8.49 20.87 -13.33
C PHE A 268 8.71 22.05 -14.31
N TYR A 269 9.96 22.51 -14.44
CA TYR A 269 10.40 23.50 -15.42
C TYR A 269 9.92 23.17 -16.85
N ILE A 270 9.14 24.08 -17.44
CA ILE A 270 8.82 24.05 -18.86
C ILE A 270 9.81 24.98 -19.58
N PRO A 271 10.68 24.48 -20.47
CA PRO A 271 11.64 25.31 -21.18
C PRO A 271 10.96 26.33 -22.10
N GLU A 272 11.49 27.57 -22.10
CA GLU A 272 11.06 28.70 -22.95
C GLU A 272 10.93 28.33 -24.43
N SER A 273 11.73 27.39 -24.93
CA SER A 273 11.74 26.96 -26.33
C SER A 273 10.49 26.17 -26.77
N LYS A 274 9.64 25.72 -25.84
CA LYS A 274 8.32 25.12 -26.12
C LYS A 274 7.15 26.03 -25.68
N SER A 275 7.43 27.29 -25.35
CA SER A 275 6.47 28.28 -24.84
C SER A 275 5.35 28.64 -25.82
N TYR A 276 5.43 28.27 -27.10
CA TYR A 276 4.41 28.57 -28.10
C TYR A 276 3.22 27.58 -28.09
N LEU A 277 3.29 26.50 -27.31
CA LEU A 277 2.25 25.45 -27.24
C LEU A 277 1.34 25.54 -26.00
N ILE A 278 1.60 26.48 -25.09
CA ILE A 278 0.82 26.67 -23.86
C ILE A 278 0.46 28.15 -23.70
N ASP A 279 -0.82 28.43 -23.48
CA ASP A 279 -1.33 29.81 -23.33
C ASP A 279 -0.69 30.50 -22.12
N GLU A 280 -0.53 31.82 -22.16
CA GLU A 280 0.13 32.61 -21.10
C GLU A 280 -0.46 32.36 -19.71
N ASP A 281 -1.77 32.09 -19.64
CA ASP A 281 -2.49 31.76 -18.40
C ASP A 281 -2.00 30.45 -17.77
N MET A 282 -1.64 29.44 -18.55
CA MET A 282 -1.07 28.18 -18.03
C MET A 282 0.36 28.37 -17.51
N ARG A 283 1.13 29.28 -18.12
CA ARG A 283 2.48 29.63 -17.70
C ARG A 283 2.46 30.41 -16.39
N ALA A 284 1.58 31.41 -16.30
CA ALA A 284 1.33 32.16 -15.07
C ALA A 284 0.75 31.25 -13.98
N SER A 285 -0.15 30.32 -14.33
CA SER A 285 -0.77 29.37 -13.38
C SER A 285 0.20 28.31 -12.87
N LYS A 286 1.11 27.76 -13.69
CA LYS A 286 2.13 26.77 -13.24
C LYS A 286 3.30 27.41 -12.48
N ASN A 287 3.72 28.62 -12.86
CA ASN A 287 4.68 29.39 -12.06
C ASN A 287 4.04 29.97 -10.79
N ALA A 288 2.77 30.37 -10.84
CA ALA A 288 1.99 30.67 -9.66
C ALA A 288 1.72 29.41 -8.83
N ALA A 289 1.68 28.20 -9.41
CA ALA A 289 1.57 26.93 -8.68
C ALA A 289 2.85 26.60 -7.90
N LEU A 290 4.03 26.99 -8.42
CA LEU A 290 5.31 27.05 -7.70
C LEU A 290 5.32 28.11 -6.58
N GLY A 291 4.49 29.13 -6.69
CA GLY A 291 4.24 30.12 -5.64
C GLY A 291 3.20 29.74 -4.60
N LEU A 292 2.17 29.03 -5.05
CA LEU A 292 1.14 28.37 -4.26
C LEU A 292 1.72 27.13 -3.55
N LEU A 293 2.85 26.58 -4.02
CA LEU A 293 3.67 25.50 -3.42
C LEU A 293 4.16 25.80 -2.01
N LEU A 294 4.08 27.06 -1.59
CA LEU A 294 4.41 27.53 -0.24
C LEU A 294 3.17 28.07 0.51
N LEU A 295 1.96 27.99 -0.06
CA LEU A 295 0.72 28.69 0.39
C LEU A 295 -0.33 27.60 0.74
N ARG A 296 -0.76 27.40 2.00
CA ARG A 296 -1.40 28.36 2.89
C ARG A 296 -1.44 27.84 4.34
N GLY A 297 -1.28 28.78 5.28
CA GLY A 297 -1.48 28.59 6.71
C GLY A 297 -2.91 28.15 7.07
N ALA A 298 -3.03 27.50 8.23
CA ALA A 298 -4.30 27.03 8.76
C ALA A 298 -5.23 28.21 9.08
N ILE A 299 -6.26 28.39 8.26
CA ILE A 299 -7.53 28.98 8.66
C ILE A 299 -8.56 27.92 8.25
N ALA A 300 -9.22 27.29 9.23
CA ALA A 300 -10.43 26.54 8.93
C ALA A 300 -11.44 27.56 8.38
N ASP A 301 -11.76 27.49 7.09
CA ASP A 301 -12.93 28.20 6.60
C ASP A 301 -14.21 27.48 7.06
N LYS A 302 -15.34 28.13 6.84
CA LYS A 302 -16.67 27.67 7.27
C LYS A 302 -17.13 26.42 6.51
N ASP A 303 -16.42 26.04 5.45
CA ASP A 303 -16.71 24.95 4.53
C ASP A 303 -15.79 23.73 4.78
N GLY A 304 -14.87 23.81 5.75
CA GLY A 304 -14.10 22.67 6.24
C GLY A 304 -12.86 22.31 5.42
N VAL A 305 -12.39 23.19 4.52
CA VAL A 305 -11.18 22.94 3.72
C VAL A 305 -9.92 23.27 4.53
N ILE A 306 -9.11 22.26 4.81
CA ILE A 306 -7.82 22.41 5.53
C ILE A 306 -6.72 22.69 4.50
N TYR A 307 -6.23 23.94 4.45
CA TYR A 307 -4.99 24.28 3.75
C TYR A 307 -3.81 24.17 4.73
N ILE A 308 -2.73 23.52 4.31
CA ILE A 308 -1.61 23.12 5.17
C ILE A 308 -0.34 23.90 4.78
N ASP A 309 0.34 24.51 5.76
CA ASP A 309 1.61 25.22 5.57
C ASP A 309 2.78 24.46 6.19
N SER A 310 3.65 23.94 5.31
CA SER A 310 4.86 23.20 5.64
C SER A 310 5.81 23.97 6.56
N LEU A 311 5.99 25.28 6.35
CA LEU A 311 6.87 26.12 7.16
C LEU A 311 6.29 26.31 8.56
N CYS A 312 4.99 26.58 8.67
CA CYS A 312 4.30 26.70 9.96
C CYS A 312 4.35 25.39 10.75
N LEU A 313 4.10 24.24 10.10
CA LEU A 313 4.16 22.93 10.74
C LEU A 313 5.57 22.59 11.22
N ALA A 314 6.58 22.80 10.37
CA ALA A 314 7.97 22.58 10.76
C ALA A 314 8.37 23.50 11.93
N SER A 315 7.90 24.75 11.89
CA SER A 315 8.21 25.76 12.91
C SER A 315 7.53 25.46 14.25
N GLY A 316 6.25 25.09 14.22
CA GLY A 316 5.45 24.74 15.39
C GLY A 316 5.86 23.44 16.07
N ASN A 317 6.55 22.54 15.35
CA ASN A 317 7.15 21.32 15.90
C ASN A 317 8.66 21.46 16.19
N GLY A 318 9.28 22.57 15.79
CA GLY A 318 10.68 22.87 16.11
C GLY A 318 11.72 22.20 15.21
N TYR A 319 11.36 21.76 14.01
CA TYR A 319 12.28 21.10 13.08
C TYR A 319 13.18 22.12 12.37
N GLU A 320 14.18 22.59 13.10
CA GLU A 320 15.15 23.63 12.67
C GLU A 320 15.73 23.37 11.27
N GLN A 321 16.13 22.13 10.95
CA GLN A 321 16.71 21.79 9.65
C GLN A 321 15.69 21.88 8.50
N VAL A 322 14.46 21.45 8.73
CA VAL A 322 13.37 21.60 7.74
C VAL A 322 13.05 23.08 7.53
N VAL A 323 13.01 23.87 8.62
CA VAL A 323 12.78 25.32 8.53
C VAL A 323 13.91 26.00 7.74
N MET A 324 15.18 25.69 8.00
CA MET A 324 16.30 26.21 7.22
C MET A 324 16.15 25.87 5.74
N LEU A 325 15.94 24.59 5.43
CA LEU A 325 15.82 24.09 4.06
C LEU A 325 14.68 24.77 3.29
N LEU A 326 13.50 24.90 3.90
CA LEU A 326 12.35 25.58 3.29
C LEU A 326 12.64 27.08 3.06
N LEU A 327 13.35 27.74 3.98
CA LEU A 327 13.70 29.15 3.82
C LEU A 327 14.77 29.38 2.72
N ASP A 328 15.73 28.47 2.60
CA ASP A 328 16.79 28.55 1.60
C ASP A 328 16.22 28.31 0.19
N LYS A 329 15.42 27.26 0.00
CA LYS A 329 14.80 26.94 -1.30
C LYS A 329 13.82 28.01 -1.78
N GLY A 330 13.13 28.70 -0.88
CA GLY A 330 12.26 29.82 -1.24
C GLY A 330 13.02 31.08 -1.70
N ALA A 331 14.29 31.26 -1.31
CA ALA A 331 15.13 32.35 -1.80
C ALA A 331 15.80 32.04 -3.15
N GLU A 332 16.03 30.76 -3.44
CA GLU A 332 16.61 30.29 -4.71
C GLU A 332 15.58 30.22 -5.85
N SER A 333 14.28 30.22 -5.54
CA SER A 333 13.19 30.21 -6.51
C SER A 333 13.14 31.53 -7.29
N ASN A 334 13.61 31.52 -8.53
CA ASN A 334 13.60 32.67 -9.46
C ASN A 334 12.20 33.18 -9.83
N VAL A 335 11.14 32.63 -9.23
CA VAL A 335 9.74 32.86 -9.58
C VAL A 335 9.14 34.08 -8.86
N GLY A 336 9.92 34.80 -8.04
CA GLY A 336 9.47 36.04 -7.38
C GLY A 336 8.45 35.81 -6.26
N ILE A 337 8.21 34.57 -5.84
CA ILE A 337 7.40 34.27 -4.65
C ILE A 337 8.30 34.33 -3.43
N SER A 338 8.18 35.45 -2.71
CA SER A 338 8.82 35.59 -1.41
C SER A 338 8.09 34.75 -0.36
N ILE A 339 8.76 33.73 0.16
CA ILE A 339 8.41 33.09 1.44
C ILE A 339 8.49 34.09 2.61
N TYR A 340 9.15 35.23 2.41
CA TYR A 340 9.33 36.29 3.39
C TYR A 340 8.14 37.27 3.40
N SER A 341 6.94 36.86 2.99
CA SER A 341 5.78 37.72 3.25
C SER A 341 5.61 37.89 4.75
N GLU A 342 5.40 39.13 5.20
CA GLU A 342 5.29 39.47 6.62
C GLU A 342 4.24 38.59 7.32
N GLU A 343 3.13 38.32 6.65
CA GLU A 343 2.06 37.44 7.15
C GLU A 343 2.56 36.01 7.42
N ARG A 344 3.25 35.38 6.47
CA ARG A 344 3.72 33.99 6.62
C ARG A 344 4.80 33.83 7.68
N LEU A 345 5.79 34.73 7.68
CA LEU A 345 6.84 34.72 8.70
C LEU A 345 6.25 34.96 10.09
N SER A 346 5.25 35.86 10.20
CA SER A 346 4.55 36.11 11.46
C SER A 346 3.81 34.86 11.96
N THR A 347 3.12 34.12 11.08
CA THR A 347 2.42 32.88 11.44
C THR A 347 3.40 31.78 11.84
N ALA A 348 4.49 31.59 11.09
CA ALA A 348 5.53 30.62 11.42
C ALA A 348 6.22 30.96 12.75
N LEU A 349 6.48 32.26 13.00
CA LEU A 349 7.05 32.76 14.25
C LEU A 349 6.09 32.55 15.43
N GLN A 350 4.79 32.80 15.22
CA GLN A 350 3.76 32.53 16.21
C GLN A 350 3.71 31.03 16.53
N ALA A 351 3.70 30.16 15.52
CA ALA A 351 3.70 28.71 15.70
C ALA A 351 4.94 28.24 16.48
N ALA A 352 6.13 28.69 16.10
CA ALA A 352 7.37 28.37 16.83
C ALA A 352 7.36 28.89 18.27
N SER A 353 6.76 30.06 18.51
CA SER A 353 6.63 30.66 19.84
C SER A 353 5.65 29.87 20.73
N VAL A 354 4.51 29.46 20.18
CA VAL A 354 3.53 28.58 20.86
C VAL A 354 4.18 27.24 21.20
N GLY A 355 4.90 26.63 20.25
CA GLY A 355 5.68 25.40 20.46
C GLY A 355 6.93 25.58 21.34
N ARG A 356 7.27 26.81 21.74
CA ARG A 356 8.44 27.16 22.58
C ARG A 356 9.79 26.77 21.94
N HIS A 357 9.84 26.73 20.61
CA HIS A 357 11.03 26.33 19.83
C HIS A 357 11.99 27.50 19.62
N LYS A 358 12.74 27.86 20.68
CA LYS A 358 13.65 29.03 20.71
C LYS A 358 14.64 29.11 19.55
N LYS A 359 15.16 27.98 19.06
CA LYS A 359 16.12 27.96 17.94
C LYS A 359 15.45 28.37 16.63
N VAL A 360 14.25 27.84 16.36
CA VAL A 360 13.44 28.22 15.20
C VAL A 360 13.02 29.69 15.28
N VAL A 361 12.59 30.18 16.46
CA VAL A 361 12.28 31.61 16.66
C VAL A 361 13.47 32.50 16.29
N LYS A 362 14.68 32.17 16.78
CA LYS A 362 15.90 32.93 16.44
C LYS A 362 16.22 32.88 14.95
N LEU A 363 16.01 31.73 14.32
CA LEU A 363 16.25 31.52 12.90
C LEU A 363 15.27 32.36 12.05
N LEU A 364 13.97 32.32 12.37
CA LEU A 364 12.93 33.09 11.67
C LEU A 364 13.13 34.59 11.83
N LEU A 365 13.47 35.08 13.04
CA LEU A 365 13.75 36.51 13.27
C LEU A 365 14.95 37.00 12.45
N LYS A 366 16.07 36.24 12.44
CA LYS A 366 17.25 36.58 11.62
C LYS A 366 16.95 36.68 10.14
N ARG A 367 15.99 35.90 9.65
CA ARG A 367 15.60 35.82 8.23
C ARG A 367 14.55 36.87 7.87
N GLY A 368 13.70 37.29 8.82
CA GLY A 368 12.75 38.40 8.65
C GLY A 368 13.36 39.80 8.71
N ASP A 369 14.56 39.94 9.30
CA ASP A 369 15.32 41.20 9.34
C ASP A 369 16.19 41.44 8.08
N MET A 370 16.12 40.56 7.06
CA MET A 370 16.84 40.73 5.79
C MET A 370 16.09 41.75 4.90
N PRO A 371 16.76 42.81 4.40
CA PRO A 371 16.14 43.94 3.69
C PRO A 371 15.62 43.63 2.28
#